data_AF-A0A3C1MD17-F1
#
_entry.id   AF-A0A3C1MD17-F1
#
_cell.length_a   1.000
_cell.length_b   1.000
_cell.length_c   1.000
_cell.angle_alpha   90.00
_cell.angle_beta   90.00
_cell.angle_gamma   90.00
#
_symmetry.space_group_name_H-M   'P 1'
#
loop_
_entity.id
_entity.type
_entity.pdbx_description
1 polymer ?
#
loop_
_entity_poly.entity_id
_entity_poly.type
_entity_poly.pdbx_seq_one_letter_code
_entity_poly.pdbx_strand_id
1 'polypeptide(L)' 'RVEFGFPEAMEEKLTKLKLFYKHIVPYKGWNTYKRVNLEFDNQIVCE' A
#
# COMPACT_ATOMS: atom_id res chain seq x y z
N ARG A 1 -6.80 -2.41 -6.48
CA ARG A 1 -5.63 -2.62 -7.35
C ARG A 1 -4.39 -2.13 -6.61
N VAL A 2 -3.33 -2.94 -6.53
CA VAL A 2 -2.06 -2.56 -5.89
C VAL A 2 -1.04 -2.22 -6.98
N GLU A 3 -0.31 -1.12 -6.81
CA GLU A 3 0.70 -0.62 -7.75
C GLU A 3 2.05 -0.50 -7.05
N PHE A 4 3.06 -1.18 -7.60
CA PHE A 4 4.42 -1.20 -7.06
C PHE A 4 5.38 -0.25 -7.81
N GLY A 5 5.02 0.23 -9.00
CA GLY A 5 5.93 0.98 -9.86
C GLY A 5 7.12 0.14 -10.31
N PHE A 6 8.31 0.75 -10.38
CA PHE A 6 9.56 0.09 -10.77
C PHE A 6 9.99 -1.01 -9.78
N PRO A 7 10.73 -2.06 -10.23
CA PRO A 7 11.16 -3.18 -9.40
C PRO A 7 12.36 -2.84 -8.49
N GLU A 8 12.33 -1.66 -7.88
CA GLU A 8 13.33 -1.15 -6.94
C GLU A 8 12.74 -1.14 -5.53
N ALA A 9 13.58 -1.31 -4.51
CA ALA A 9 13.21 -1.29 -3.09
C ALA A 9 11.99 -2.18 -2.74
N MET A 10 11.91 -3.38 -3.35
CA MET A 10 10.75 -4.27 -3.20
C MET A 10 10.46 -4.66 -1.74
N GLU A 11 11.49 -4.81 -0.90
CA GLU A 11 11.31 -5.09 0.54
C GLU A 11 10.57 -3.97 1.26
N GLU A 12 10.90 -2.72 0.97
CA GLU A 12 10.21 -1.56 1.54
C GLU A 12 8.75 -1.51 1.08
N LYS A 13 8.51 -1.77 -0.21
CA LYS A 13 7.16 -1.79 -0.79
C LYS A 13 6.30 -2.88 -0.16
N LEU A 14 6.84 -4.08 0.03
CA LEU A 14 6.14 -5.16 0.73
C LEU A 14 5.89 -4.82 2.20
N THR A 15 6.81 -4.12 2.86
CA THR A 15 6.63 -3.64 4.23
C THR A 15 5.49 -2.63 4.31
N LYS A 16 5.41 -1.67 3.38
CA LYS A 16 4.29 -0.73 3.26
C LYS A 16 2.97 -1.45 3.02
N LEU A 17 2.93 -2.45 2.13
CA LEU A 17 1.73 -3.25 1.89
C LEU A 17 1.26 -4.00 3.16
N LYS A 18 2.21 -4.56 3.91
CA LYS A 18 1.91 -5.22 5.19
C LYS A 18 1.34 -4.24 6.21
N LEU A 19 1.89 -3.03 6.31
CA LEU A 19 1.35 -1.97 7.16
C LEU A 19 -0.07 -1.58 6.75
N PHE A 20 -0.34 -1.47 5.44
CA PHE A 20 -1.67 -1.19 4.91
C PHE A 20 -2.70 -2.23 5.36
N TYR A 21 -2.43 -3.52 5.16
CA TYR A 21 -3.36 -4.58 5.59
C TYR A 21 -3.46 -4.75 7.10
N LYS A 22 -2.40 -4.45 7.86
CA LYS A 22 -2.41 -4.60 9.32
C LYS A 22 -3.08 -3.45 10.05
N HIS A 23 -2.95 -2.22 9.55
CA HIS A 23 -3.37 -1.02 10.27
C HIS A 23 -4.50 -0.26 9.57
N ILE A 24 -4.46 -0.14 8.24
CA ILE A 24 -5.42 0.68 7.49
C ILE A 24 -6.71 -0.10 7.24
N VAL A 25 -6.60 -1.32 6.71
CA VAL A 25 -7.77 -2.15 6.35
C VAL A 25 -8.69 -2.45 7.54
N PRO A 26 -8.20 -2.82 8.74
CA PRO A 26 -9.07 -3.08 9.89
C PRO A 26 -9.79 -1.82 10.39
N TYR A 27 -9.20 -0.64 10.19
CA TYR A 27 -9.76 0.63 10.63
C TYR A 27 -10.78 1.20 9.63
N LYS A 28 -10.53 1.04 8.32
CA LYS A 28 -11.34 1.63 7.25
C LYS A 28 -12.33 0.65 6.60
N GLY A 29 -12.06 -0.65 6.63
CA GLY A 29 -12.82 -1.67 5.91
C GLY A 29 -12.19 -2.10 4.59
N TRP A 30 -12.48 -3.33 4.15
CA TRP A 30 -11.86 -4.00 3.00
C TRP A 30 -12.18 -3.39 1.64
N ASN A 31 -13.33 -2.73 1.50
CA ASN A 31 -13.81 -2.19 0.22
C ASN A 31 -13.70 -0.66 0.11
N THR A 32 -12.90 -0.05 0.99
CA THR A 32 -12.80 1.41 1.08
C THR A 32 -11.89 2.00 0.02
N TYR A 33 -10.85 1.27 -0.38
CA TYR A 33 -9.88 1.73 -1.37
C TYR A 33 -9.90 0.83 -2.60
N LYS A 34 -10.10 1.43 -3.76
CA LYS A 34 -10.05 0.78 -5.06
C LYS A 34 -8.61 0.72 -5.58
N ARG A 35 -7.73 1.62 -5.16
CA ARG A 35 -6.32 1.68 -5.57
C ARG A 35 -5.40 1.92 -4.38
N VAL A 36 -4.26 1.23 -4.37
CA VAL A 36 -3.19 1.38 -3.38
C VAL A 36 -1.88 1.47 -4.15
N ASN A 37 -1.22 2.62 -4.10
CA ASN A 37 0.06 2.87 -4.74
C ASN A 37 1.18 2.93 -3.70
N LEU A 38 2.22 2.12 -3.91
CA LEU A 38 3.38 1.92 -3.05
C LEU A 38 4.70 2.41 -3.68
N GLU A 39 4.62 3.02 -4.86
CA GLU A 39 5.77 3.54 -5.60
C GLU A 39 6.45 4.71 -4.87
N PHE A 40 5.68 5.51 -4.13
CA PHE A 40 6.20 6.71 -3.46
C PHE A 40 6.96 6.38 -2.18
N ASP A 41 8.09 7.05 -1.99
CA ASP A 41 8.90 6.91 -0.77
C ASP A 41 8.18 7.44 0.46
N ASN A 42 8.30 6.69 1.56
CA ASN A 42 7.73 7.01 2.87
C ASN A 42 6.20 7.24 2.92
N GLN A 43 5.47 6.91 1.85
CA GLN A 43 4.03 7.17 1.75
C GLN A 43 3.28 5.99 1.14
N ILE A 44 1.99 5.88 1.46
CA ILE A 44 1.05 4.94 0.85
C ILE A 44 -0.12 5.78 0.33
N VAL A 45 -0.33 5.78 -0.98
CA VAL A 45 -1.41 6.55 -1.60
C VAL A 45 -2.58 5.62 -1.85
N CYS A 46 -3.76 5.95 -1.31
CA CYS A 46 -4.97 5.15 -1.47
C CYS A 46 -6.09 5.99 -2.09
N GLU A 47 -6.77 5.44 -3.10
CA GLU A 47 -7.97 6.03 -3.75
C GLU A 47 -9.14 5.07 -3.65
#